data_AF-A0A0C3NNB4-F1
#
_entry.id   AF-A0A0C3NNB4-F1
#
_cell.length_a   1.000
_cell.length_b   1.000
_cell.length_c   1.000
_cell.angle_alpha   90.00
_cell.angle_beta   90.00
_cell.angle_gamma   90.00
#
_symmetry.space_group_name_H-M   'P 1'
#
loop_
_entity.id
_entity.type
_entity.pdbx_description
1 polymer ?
#
loop_
_entity_poly.entity_id
_entity_poly.type
_entity_poly.pdbx_seq_one_letter_code
_entity_poly.pdbx_strand_id
1 'polypeptide(L)'
;HVQLEFFSPNLTSHMQPNDAGIICCFKAHYRQAFCKQEIDLDEAEERNIYKIMLWEAMLMAKEAWDTVTPLTIQHCWAHCGIQGD
;
A
#
# COMPACT_ATOMS: atom_id res chain seq x y z
N HIS A 1 12.20 -10.41 23.58
CA HIS A 1 13.37 -10.95 22.83
C HIS A 1 12.99 -10.91 21.36
N VAL A 2 13.85 -10.36 20.49
CA VAL A 2 13.60 -10.29 19.04
C VAL A 2 14.57 -11.24 18.36
N GLN A 3 14.07 -12.13 17.49
CA GLN A 3 14.88 -13.02 16.68
C GLN A 3 15.00 -12.47 15.25
N LEU A 4 16.20 -12.60 14.68
CA LEU A 4 16.51 -12.12 13.33
C LEU A 4 16.82 -13.33 12.45
N GLU A 5 16.13 -13.42 11.32
CA GLU A 5 16.32 -14.44 10.29
C GLU A 5 16.94 -13.81 9.04
N PHE A 6 17.98 -14.44 8.50
CA PHE A 6 18.68 -13.96 7.31
C PHE A 6 18.31 -14.79 6.10
N PHE A 7 17.76 -14.16 5.08
CA PHE A 7 17.41 -14.81 3.82
C PHE A 7 18.53 -14.72 2.78
N SER A 8 18.56 -15.70 1.88
CA SER A 8 19.39 -15.62 0.67
C SER A 8 19.00 -14.41 -0.19
N PRO A 9 19.93 -13.85 -0.98
CA PRO A 9 19.64 -12.73 -1.86
C PRO A 9 18.53 -13.06 -2.88
N ASN A 10 17.80 -12.03 -3.33
CA ASN A 10 16.74 -12.10 -4.35
C ASN A 10 15.47 -12.88 -3.96
N LEU A 11 15.19 -13.02 -2.66
CA LEU A 11 13.97 -13.67 -2.16
C LEU A 11 12.86 -12.69 -1.77
N THR A 12 12.99 -11.40 -2.09
CA THR A 12 12.10 -10.34 -1.60
C THR A 12 10.61 -10.61 -1.85
N SER A 13 10.19 -10.82 -3.08
CA SER A 13 8.77 -11.10 -3.39
C SER A 13 8.28 -12.46 -2.89
N HIS A 14 9.19 -13.40 -2.64
CA HIS A 14 8.86 -14.76 -2.20
C HIS A 14 8.74 -14.87 -0.68
N MET A 15 9.55 -14.13 0.06
CA MET A 15 9.70 -14.28 1.52
C MET A 15 9.32 -13.02 2.29
N GLN A 16 9.09 -11.87 1.65
CA GLN A 16 8.77 -10.61 2.33
C GLN A 16 7.29 -10.26 2.11
N PRO A 17 6.41 -10.39 3.12
CA PRO A 17 4.96 -10.15 2.99
C PRO A 17 4.60 -8.78 2.42
N ASN A 18 5.42 -7.77 2.72
CA ASN A 18 5.28 -6.42 2.19
C ASN A 18 5.33 -6.40 0.66
N ASP A 19 6.28 -7.12 0.07
CA ASP A 19 6.47 -7.24 -1.37
C ASP A 19 5.57 -8.31 -2.01
N ALA A 20 5.04 -9.25 -1.22
CA ALA A 20 4.07 -10.25 -1.65
C ALA A 20 2.63 -9.72 -1.82
N GLY A 21 2.40 -8.42 -1.66
CA GLY A 21 1.13 -7.79 -2.05
C GLY A 21 0.64 -6.66 -1.15
N ILE A 22 1.13 -6.53 0.08
CA ILE A 22 0.67 -5.47 1.00
C ILE A 22 1.00 -4.08 0.42
N ILE A 23 2.24 -3.85 -0.01
CA ILE A 23 2.64 -2.56 -0.63
C ILE A 23 1.87 -2.33 -1.93
N CYS A 24 1.63 -3.39 -2.71
CA CYS A 24 0.88 -3.29 -3.96
C CYS A 24 -0.57 -2.83 -3.70
N CYS A 25 -1.25 -3.48 -2.76
CA CYS A 25 -2.62 -3.17 -2.35
C CYS A 25 -2.72 -1.73 -1.79
N PHE A 26 -1.80 -1.36 -0.89
CA PHE A 26 -1.69 0.01 -0.38
C PHE A 26 -1.54 1.04 -1.52
N LYS A 27 -0.59 0.83 -2.45
CA LYS A 27 -0.36 1.74 -3.57
C LYS A 27 -1.57 1.82 -4.50
N ALA A 28 -2.31 0.73 -4.69
CA ALA A 28 -3.51 0.71 -5.49
C ALA A 28 -4.61 1.59 -4.88
N HIS A 29 -4.86 1.47 -3.56
CA HIS A 29 -5.82 2.31 -2.86
C HIS A 29 -5.43 3.79 -2.88
N TYR A 30 -4.16 4.10 -2.62
CA TYR A 30 -3.66 5.48 -2.70
C TYR A 30 -3.88 6.07 -4.10
N ARG A 31 -3.50 5.34 -5.16
CA ARG A 31 -3.66 5.81 -6.54
C ARG A 31 -5.12 5.97 -6.92
N GLN A 32 -6.00 5.09 -6.46
CA GLN A 32 -7.43 5.21 -6.68
C GLN A 32 -7.99 6.50 -6.05
N ALA A 33 -7.61 6.81 -4.81
CA ALA A 33 -8.02 8.04 -4.13
C ALA A 33 -7.48 9.28 -4.87
N PHE A 34 -6.22 9.24 -5.29
CA PHE A 34 -5.61 10.32 -6.05
C PHE A 34 -6.31 10.57 -7.40
N CYS A 35 -6.55 9.52 -8.19
CA CYS A 35 -7.27 9.65 -9.46
C CYS A 35 -8.72 10.12 -9.28
N LYS A 36 -9.38 9.75 -8.17
CA LYS A 36 -10.71 10.28 -7.86
C LYS A 36 -10.66 11.79 -7.62
N GLN A 37 -9.69 12.27 -6.83
CA GLN A 37 -9.51 13.71 -6.64
C GLN A 37 -9.23 14.43 -7.96
N GLU A 38 -8.41 13.86 -8.85
CA GLU A 38 -8.13 14.45 -10.16
C GLU A 38 -9.40 14.62 -10.99
N ILE A 39 -10.26 13.59 -11.02
CA ILE A 39 -11.56 13.64 -11.71
C ILE A 39 -12.45 14.73 -11.10
N ASP A 40 -12.56 14.77 -9.77
CA ASP A 40 -13.40 15.77 -9.07
C ASP A 40 -12.90 17.21 -9.34
N LEU A 41 -11.58 17.42 -9.46
CA LEU A 41 -10.99 18.73 -9.78
C LEU A 41 -11.13 19.10 -11.26
N ASP A 42 -11.08 18.13 -12.16
CA ASP A 42 -11.30 18.34 -13.60
C ASP A 42 -12.76 18.76 -13.87
N GLU A 43 -13.72 18.10 -13.21
CA GLU A 43 -15.14 18.48 -13.24
C GLU A 43 -15.40 19.88 -12.68
N ALA A 44 -14.56 20.34 -11.75
CA ALA A 44 -14.60 21.68 -11.18
C ALA A 44 -13.85 22.75 -12.02
N GLU A 45 -13.31 22.38 -13.19
CA GLU A 45 -12.52 23.24 -14.08
C GLU A 45 -11.26 23.84 -13.41
N GLU A 46 -10.68 23.13 -12.44
CA GLU A 46 -9.47 23.56 -11.76
C GLU A 46 -8.23 23.44 -12.66
N ARG A 47 -7.32 24.42 -12.59
CA ARG A 47 -6.18 24.47 -13.52
C ARG A 47 -5.08 23.44 -13.22
N ASN A 48 -4.95 23.03 -11.96
CA ASN A 48 -3.84 22.18 -11.51
C ASN A 48 -4.36 20.92 -10.84
N ILE A 49 -5.14 20.11 -11.57
CA ILE A 49 -5.80 18.90 -11.05
C ILE A 49 -4.81 17.87 -10.45
N TYR A 50 -3.54 17.88 -10.88
CA TYR A 50 -2.47 17.01 -10.38
C TYR A 50 -1.74 17.56 -9.14
N LYS A 51 -2.02 18.79 -8.73
CA LYS A 51 -1.35 19.40 -7.57
C LYS A 51 -1.93 18.81 -6.29
N ILE A 52 -1.06 18.19 -5.51
CA ILE A 52 -1.38 17.66 -4.19
C ILE A 52 -0.51 18.31 -3.11
N MET A 53 -1.15 18.75 -2.04
CA MET A 53 -0.47 19.24 -0.84
C MET A 53 0.02 18.06 -0.01
N LEU A 54 1.13 18.25 0.73
CA LEU A 54 1.71 17.18 1.54
C LEU A 54 0.71 16.58 2.55
N TRP A 55 -0.14 17.41 3.16
CA TRP A 55 -1.13 16.93 4.12
C TRP A 55 -2.24 16.08 3.46
N GLU A 56 -2.65 16.40 2.23
CA GLU A 56 -3.61 15.61 1.44
C GLU A 56 -3.02 14.25 1.12
N ALA A 57 -1.77 14.22 0.65
CA ALA A 57 -1.04 12.99 0.38
C ALA A 57 -0.90 12.11 1.63
N MET A 58 -0.60 12.71 2.79
CA MET A 58 -0.52 11.99 4.06
C MET A 58 -1.88 11.42 4.49
N LEU A 59 -2.97 12.17 4.29
CA LEU A 59 -4.32 11.70 4.60
C LEU A 59 -4.73 10.54 3.68
N MET A 60 -4.52 10.66 2.37
CA MET A 60 -4.75 9.58 1.41
C MET A 60 -3.93 8.34 1.72
N ALA A 61 -2.66 8.50 2.13
CA ALA A 61 -1.83 7.38 2.53
C ALA A 61 -2.39 6.68 3.77
N LYS A 62 -2.82 7.44 4.78
CA LYS A 62 -3.48 6.87 5.97
C LYS A 62 -4.73 6.07 5.57
N GLU A 63 -5.62 6.67 4.79
CA GLU A 63 -6.87 6.00 4.37
C GLU A 63 -6.61 4.76 3.50
N ALA A 64 -5.61 4.83 2.61
CA ALA A 64 -5.19 3.70 1.80
C ALA A 64 -4.66 2.54 2.67
N TRP A 65 -3.90 2.85 3.73
CA TRP A 65 -3.45 1.85 4.69
C TRP A 65 -4.61 1.24 5.49
N ASP A 66 -5.52 2.08 6.00
CA ASP A 66 -6.69 1.62 6.76
C ASP A 66 -7.63 0.75 5.91
N THR A 67 -7.58 0.88 4.58
CA THR A 67 -8.34 0.05 3.63
C THR A 67 -7.69 -1.33 3.40
N VAL A 68 -6.38 -1.49 3.63
CA VAL A 68 -5.71 -2.79 3.51
C VAL A 68 -6.25 -3.71 4.61
N THR A 69 -7.00 -4.73 4.20
CA THR A 69 -7.69 -5.59 5.18
C THR A 69 -6.71 -6.51 5.91
N PRO A 70 -6.99 -6.88 7.18
CA PRO A 70 -6.22 -7.91 7.88
C PRO A 70 -6.15 -9.23 7.13
N LEU A 71 -7.21 -9.58 6.37
CA LEU A 71 -7.24 -10.78 5.53
C LEU A 71 -6.23 -10.70 4.38
N THR A 72 -6.12 -9.55 3.70
CA THR A 72 -5.10 -9.30 2.68
C THR A 72 -3.70 -9.47 3.26
N ILE A 73 -3.45 -8.90 4.44
CA ILE A 73 -2.17 -9.05 5.15
C ILE A 73 -1.91 -10.53 5.42
N GLN A 74 -2.85 -11.24 6.06
CA GLN A 74 -2.72 -12.67 6.38
C GLN A 74 -2.43 -13.51 5.13
N HIS A 75 -3.09 -13.26 4.01
CA HIS A 75 -2.83 -13.95 2.75
C HIS A 75 -1.40 -13.69 2.22
N CYS A 76 -0.88 -12.47 2.33
CA CYS A 76 0.51 -12.17 1.95
C CYS A 76 1.52 -12.91 2.85
N TRP A 77 1.28 -12.98 4.16
CA TRP A 77 2.12 -13.76 5.08
C TRP A 77 2.08 -15.27 4.77
N ALA A 78 0.88 -15.80 4.51
CA ALA A 78 0.69 -17.19 4.12
C ALA A 78 1.38 -17.51 2.78
N HIS A 79 1.32 -16.59 1.81
CA HIS A 79 2.00 -16.74 0.53
C HIS A 79 3.53 -16.81 0.69
N CYS A 80 4.09 -16.07 1.65
CA CYS A 80 5.52 -16.12 1.96
C CYS A 80 5.95 -17.34 2.79
N GLY A 81 5.02 -18.18 3.24
CA GLY A 81 5.33 -19.32 4.11
C GLY A 81 5.86 -18.91 5.49
N ILE A 82 5.66 -17.66 5.90
CA ILE A 82 6.03 -17.14 7.22
C ILE A 82 4.75 -17.06 8.04
N GLN A 83 4.36 -18.16 8.67
CA GLN A 83 3.39 -18.14 9.75
C GLN A 83 4.13 -18.42 11.06
N GLY A 84 3.75 -17.70 12.11
CA GLY A 84 4.07 -18.17 13.46
C GLY A 84 3.26 -19.43 13.74
N ASP A 85 3.85 -20.38 14.47
CA ASP A 85 3.16 -21.57 14.99
C ASP A 85 1.78 -21.24 15.62
#